data_AF-A0A959EGW3-F1
#
_entry.id   AF-A0A959EGW3-F1
#
_cell.length_a   1.000
_cell.length_b   1.000
_cell.length_c   1.000
_cell.angle_alpha   90.00
_cell.angle_beta   90.00
_cell.angle_gamma   90.00
#
_symmetry.space_group_name_H-M   'P 1'
#
loop_
_entity.id
_entity.type
_entity.pdbx_description
1 polymer ?
#
loop_
_entity_poly.entity_id
_entity_poly.type
_entity_poly.pdbx_seq_one_letter_code
_entity_poly.pdbx_strand_id
1 'polypeptide(L)'
;MDQDNQRGLYVPQLEKDSCGTGLIANLDGVKTHQLVEDALLMLTNMEHRGACGCEPNTGDGAGILIQTPHEFFEKKCKEQGFDLPAFGEYGVGVAFFPADRNLRRQCRVLFDDYIDELGFELLGYRKIPTDNEELGESAVSVEPRMEQVFVRPTEKLDPRALERRLYVL
;
A
#
# COMPACT_ATOMS: atom_id res chain seq x y z
N MET A 1 -12.46 -50.00 -14.66
CA MET A 1 -11.69 -49.55 -13.49
C MET A 1 -10.85 -48.42 -14.04
N ASP A 2 -11.22 -47.15 -13.91
CA ASP A 2 -11.68 -46.47 -12.71
C ASP A 2 -13.05 -45.78 -12.86
N GLN A 3 -13.89 -45.94 -11.83
CA GLN A 3 -15.13 -45.20 -11.66
C GLN A 3 -14.79 -43.83 -11.08
N ASP A 4 -15.03 -42.79 -11.88
CA ASP A 4 -14.87 -41.40 -11.50
C ASP A 4 -15.93 -41.02 -10.45
N ASN A 5 -15.51 -40.98 -9.18
CA ASN A 5 -16.36 -40.69 -8.03
C ASN A 5 -16.39 -39.17 -7.76
N GLN A 6 -16.63 -38.35 -8.79
CA GLN A 6 -16.77 -36.90 -8.64
C GLN A 6 -18.14 -36.54 -8.06
N ARG A 7 -18.19 -36.34 -6.73
CA ARG A 7 -19.35 -35.79 -6.02
C ARG A 7 -19.27 -34.26 -6.01
N GLY A 8 -19.73 -33.60 -7.06
CA GLY A 8 -19.92 -32.14 -7.08
C GLY A 8 -19.86 -31.52 -8.47
N LEU A 9 -20.16 -30.23 -8.57
CA LEU A 9 -19.99 -29.42 -9.80
C LEU A 9 -18.52 -29.05 -10.08
N TYR A 10 -17.58 -29.58 -9.29
CA TYR A 10 -16.16 -29.32 -9.44
C TYR A 10 -15.60 -30.12 -10.62
N VAL A 11 -15.03 -29.42 -11.59
CA VAL A 11 -14.37 -29.99 -12.77
C VAL A 11 -12.89 -29.59 -12.70
N PRO A 12 -11.99 -30.49 -12.25
CA PRO A 12 -10.57 -30.19 -12.05
C PRO A 12 -9.89 -29.60 -13.31
N GLN A 13 -10.36 -29.98 -14.50
CA GLN A 13 -9.85 -29.49 -15.78
C GLN A 13 -10.15 -28.00 -16.03
N LEU A 14 -11.02 -27.38 -15.23
CA LEU A 14 -11.35 -25.96 -15.29
C LEU A 14 -10.68 -25.15 -14.18
N GLU A 15 -9.87 -25.78 -13.32
CA GLU A 15 -9.05 -25.09 -12.35
C GLU A 15 -8.00 -24.24 -13.08
N LYS A 16 -8.01 -22.95 -12.81
CA LYS A 16 -7.04 -22.00 -13.32
C LYS A 16 -6.30 -21.40 -12.14
N ASP A 17 -4.98 -21.55 -12.12
CA ASP A 17 -4.14 -20.84 -11.16
C ASP A 17 -4.42 -19.34 -11.29
N SER A 18 -4.94 -18.78 -10.21
CA SER A 18 -5.15 -17.35 -10.05
C SER A 18 -4.34 -16.92 -8.85
N CYS A 19 -3.78 -15.71 -8.86
CA CYS A 19 -3.17 -15.11 -7.68
C CYS A 19 -4.14 -15.19 -6.48
N GLY A 20 -3.61 -15.42 -5.28
CA GLY A 20 -4.40 -15.39 -4.06
C GLY A 20 -4.88 -13.96 -3.76
N THR A 21 -6.19 -13.80 -3.54
CA THR A 21 -6.78 -12.55 -3.05
C THR A 21 -7.74 -12.87 -1.91
N GLY A 22 -7.79 -12.00 -0.90
CA GLY A 22 -8.72 -12.15 0.21
C GLY A 22 -9.12 -10.80 0.79
N LEU A 23 -10.18 -10.83 1.60
CA LEU A 23 -10.72 -9.65 2.26
C LEU A 23 -11.19 -10.05 3.66
N ILE A 24 -10.86 -9.20 4.63
CA ILE A 24 -11.32 -9.33 6.02
C ILE A 24 -11.96 -7.99 6.39
N ALA A 25 -13.14 -8.05 6.99
CA ALA A 25 -13.87 -6.87 7.44
C ALA A 25 -14.48 -7.13 8.82
N ASN A 26 -14.33 -6.16 9.72
CA ASN A 26 -15.07 -6.15 10.98
C ASN A 26 -16.42 -5.45 10.78
N LEU A 27 -17.51 -6.21 10.91
CA LEU A 27 -18.88 -5.71 10.70
C LEU A 27 -19.36 -4.79 11.83
N ASP A 28 -18.75 -4.87 13.02
CA ASP A 28 -19.05 -3.97 14.14
C ASP A 28 -18.39 -2.60 13.97
N GLY A 29 -17.51 -2.43 12.97
CA GLY A 29 -16.84 -1.16 12.66
C GLY A 29 -15.72 -0.78 13.64
N VAL A 30 -15.35 -1.67 14.57
CA VAL A 30 -14.28 -1.42 15.54
C VAL A 30 -12.91 -1.61 14.87
N LYS A 31 -12.09 -0.55 14.88
CA LYS A 31 -10.71 -0.58 14.39
C LYS A 31 -9.83 -1.36 15.37
N THR A 32 -9.13 -2.38 14.89
CA THR A 32 -8.22 -3.20 15.71
C THR A 32 -6.97 -3.56 14.91
N HIS A 33 -5.84 -3.75 15.60
CA HIS A 33 -4.63 -4.26 14.97
C HIS A 33 -4.77 -5.73 14.53
N GLN A 34 -5.65 -6.50 15.20
CA GLN A 34 -5.94 -7.89 14.85
C GLN A 34 -6.31 -8.08 13.38
N LEU A 35 -7.10 -7.16 12.78
CA LEU A 35 -7.44 -7.24 11.35
C LEU A 35 -6.21 -7.19 10.43
N VAL A 36 -5.17 -6.45 10.83
CA VAL A 36 -3.91 -6.39 10.09
C VAL A 36 -3.14 -7.70 10.24
N GLU A 37 -3.05 -8.23 11.45
CA GLU A 37 -2.41 -9.53 11.72
C GLU A 37 -3.11 -10.67 10.95
N ASP A 38 -4.45 -10.69 10.96
CA ASP A 38 -5.25 -11.69 10.25
C ASP A 38 -5.04 -11.58 8.73
N ALA A 39 -4.95 -10.36 8.19
CA ALA A 39 -4.69 -10.13 6.77
C ALA A 39 -3.28 -10.61 6.36
N LEU A 40 -2.27 -10.40 7.22
CA LEU A 40 -0.92 -10.91 6.99
C LEU A 40 -0.89 -12.43 7.08
N LEU A 41 -1.56 -13.04 8.06
CA LEU A 41 -1.68 -14.50 8.17
C LEU A 41 -2.37 -15.10 6.93
N MET A 42 -3.41 -14.43 6.43
CA MET A 42 -4.09 -14.82 5.20
C MET A 42 -3.13 -14.78 4.00
N LEU A 43 -2.31 -13.74 3.85
CA LEU A 43 -1.30 -13.67 2.79
C LEU A 43 -0.27 -14.80 2.90
N THR A 44 0.26 -15.07 4.11
CA THR A 44 1.20 -16.18 4.32
C THR A 44 0.60 -17.53 3.93
N ASN A 45 -0.69 -17.74 4.20
CA ASN A 45 -1.39 -18.97 3.81
C ASN A 45 -1.63 -19.06 2.29
N MET A 46 -1.52 -17.96 1.55
CA MET A 46 -1.64 -17.91 0.08
C MET A 46 -0.31 -18.13 -0.65
N GLU A 47 0.80 -18.35 0.06
CA GLU A 47 2.14 -18.54 -0.53
C GLU A 47 2.17 -19.62 -1.63
N HIS A 48 1.44 -20.72 -1.43
CA HIS A 48 1.33 -21.81 -2.41
C HIS A 48 0.69 -21.39 -3.76
N ARG A 49 0.12 -20.19 -3.83
CA ARG A 49 -0.47 -19.57 -5.03
C ARG A 49 0.36 -18.38 -5.53
N GLY A 50 1.49 -18.10 -4.86
CA GLY A 50 2.45 -17.10 -5.29
C GLY A 50 3.26 -17.64 -6.47
N ALA A 51 3.54 -16.75 -7.42
CA ALA A 51 4.57 -17.02 -8.41
C ALA A 51 5.93 -16.64 -7.80
N CYS A 52 6.86 -17.59 -7.84
CA CYS A 52 8.25 -17.35 -7.45
C CYS A 52 9.02 -16.81 -8.66
N GLY A 53 9.84 -15.80 -8.42
CA GLY A 53 10.80 -15.28 -9.39
C GLY A 53 11.92 -16.27 -9.69
N CYS A 54 13.00 -15.78 -10.31
CA CYS A 54 14.15 -16.62 -10.67
C CYS A 54 14.94 -17.13 -9.44
N GLU A 55 14.66 -16.60 -8.25
CA GLU A 55 15.32 -16.89 -6.98
C GLU A 55 14.28 -17.33 -5.94
N PRO A 56 14.61 -18.24 -5.01
CA PRO A 56 13.64 -18.76 -4.03
C PRO A 56 13.11 -17.70 -3.05
N ASN A 57 13.81 -16.58 -2.90
CA ASN A 57 13.47 -15.47 -2.01
C ASN A 57 13.05 -14.20 -2.77
N THR A 58 12.63 -14.35 -4.02
CA THR A 58 12.02 -13.29 -4.82
C THR A 58 10.63 -13.76 -5.27
N GLY A 59 9.60 -12.98 -4.96
CA GLY A 59 8.23 -13.21 -5.45
C GLY A 59 7.79 -12.12 -6.43
N ASP A 60 6.73 -12.40 -7.19
CA ASP A 60 6.17 -11.44 -8.16
C ASP A 60 5.49 -10.22 -7.49
N GLY A 61 4.97 -10.41 -6.27
CA GLY A 61 4.41 -9.32 -5.47
C GLY A 61 3.38 -9.78 -4.44
N ALA A 62 3.34 -9.08 -3.32
CA ALA A 62 2.35 -9.23 -2.25
C ALA A 62 2.04 -7.87 -1.64
N GLY A 63 0.86 -7.71 -1.06
CA GLY A 63 0.48 -6.46 -0.40
C GLY A 63 -0.87 -6.52 0.29
N ILE A 64 -1.08 -5.59 1.22
CA ILE A 64 -2.36 -5.35 1.88
C ILE A 64 -2.80 -3.90 1.65
N LEU A 65 -4.10 -3.70 1.51
CA LEU A 65 -4.71 -2.37 1.55
C LEU A 65 -5.52 -2.26 2.83
N ILE A 66 -5.23 -1.23 3.62
CA ILE A 66 -5.91 -0.95 4.89
C ILE A 66 -6.52 0.45 4.87
N GLN A 67 -7.44 0.71 5.79
CA GLN A 67 -7.89 2.08 6.06
C GLN A 67 -6.74 2.92 6.61
N THR A 68 -6.77 4.24 6.34
CA THR A 68 -5.78 5.19 6.85
C THR A 68 -5.67 5.12 8.38
N PRO A 69 -4.52 4.68 8.94
CA PRO A 69 -4.33 4.53 10.38
C PRO A 69 -3.93 5.87 11.01
N HIS A 70 -4.92 6.75 11.20
CA HIS A 70 -4.71 8.14 11.65
C HIS A 70 -3.81 8.29 12.89
N GLU A 71 -4.11 7.58 13.97
CA GLU A 71 -3.36 7.66 15.24
C GLU A 71 -1.88 7.28 15.07
N PHE A 72 -1.62 6.27 14.22
CA PHE A 72 -0.25 5.88 13.88
C PHE A 72 0.45 6.98 13.08
N PHE A 73 -0.21 7.55 12.08
CA PHE A 73 0.37 8.61 11.26
C PHE A 73 0.59 9.91 12.03
N GLU A 74 -0.34 10.32 12.90
CA GLU A 74 -0.18 11.51 13.75
C GLU A 74 1.09 11.38 14.60
N LYS A 75 1.26 10.25 15.30
CA LYS A 75 2.46 9.96 16.08
C LYS A 75 3.72 9.98 15.22
N LYS A 76 3.72 9.30 14.07
CA LYS A 76 4.90 9.15 13.22
C LYS A 76 5.28 10.42 12.45
N CYS A 77 4.32 11.25 12.06
CA CYS A 77 4.60 12.53 11.41
C CYS A 77 5.16 13.53 12.41
N LYS A 78 4.65 13.52 13.66
CA LYS A 78 5.20 14.34 14.74
C LYS A 78 6.65 14.00 15.05
N GLU A 79 7.01 12.72 15.06
CA GLU A 79 8.42 12.26 15.15
C GLU A 79 9.29 12.77 13.99
N GLN A 80 8.70 13.06 12.82
CA GLN A 80 9.36 13.60 11.62
C GLN A 80 9.35 15.13 11.55
N GLY A 81 8.71 15.81 12.51
CA GLY A 81 8.74 17.27 12.64
C GLY A 81 7.57 18.02 12.00
N PHE A 82 6.45 17.34 11.69
CA PHE A 82 5.22 18.01 11.23
C PHE A 82 3.97 17.38 11.83
N ASP A 83 2.96 18.21 12.08
CA ASP A 83 1.67 17.78 12.65
C ASP A 83 0.66 17.49 11.53
N LEU A 84 -0.24 16.53 11.77
CA LEU A 84 -1.33 16.22 10.85
C LEU A 84 -2.64 16.91 11.28
N PRO A 85 -3.46 17.40 10.32
CA PRO A 85 -4.85 17.75 10.58
C PRO A 85 -5.69 16.57 11.07
N ALA A 86 -6.94 16.85 11.46
CA ALA A 86 -7.87 15.82 11.87
C ALA A 86 -8.11 14.78 10.75
N PHE A 87 -8.49 13.56 11.13
CA PHE A 87 -8.86 12.53 10.17
C PHE A 87 -9.93 13.02 9.17
N GLY A 88 -9.64 12.86 7.88
CA GLY A 88 -10.51 13.32 6.79
C GLY A 88 -10.25 14.77 6.32
N GLU A 89 -9.29 15.47 6.93
CA GLU A 89 -8.86 16.82 6.51
C GLU A 89 -7.49 16.82 5.81
N TYR A 90 -6.89 15.65 5.60
CA TYR A 90 -5.62 15.47 4.89
C TYR A 90 -5.65 14.20 4.02
N GLY A 91 -4.82 14.19 2.98
CA GLY A 91 -4.54 13.04 2.15
C GLY A 91 -3.16 12.46 2.46
N VAL A 92 -3.01 11.16 2.23
CA VAL A 92 -1.72 10.46 2.26
C VAL A 92 -1.56 9.63 1.00
N GLY A 93 -0.45 9.82 0.29
CA GLY A 93 -0.05 9.01 -0.85
C GLY A 93 1.17 8.15 -0.52
N VAL A 94 1.30 6.99 -1.14
CA VAL A 94 2.55 6.20 -1.15
C VAL A 94 3.19 6.40 -2.51
N ALA A 95 4.37 7.02 -2.53
CA ALA A 95 5.11 7.32 -3.75
C ALA A 95 6.37 6.45 -3.85
N PHE A 96 6.60 5.89 -5.05
CA PHE A 96 7.79 5.11 -5.38
C PHE A 96 8.74 5.97 -6.22
N PHE A 97 9.69 6.62 -5.54
CA PHE A 97 10.65 7.49 -6.21
C PHE A 97 11.84 6.70 -6.77
N PRO A 98 12.55 7.24 -7.78
CA PRO A 98 13.82 6.68 -8.24
C PRO A 98 14.85 6.50 -7.12
N ALA A 99 15.66 5.43 -7.23
CA ALA A 99 16.78 5.19 -6.34
C ALA A 99 17.84 6.32 -6.43
N ASP A 100 18.09 6.81 -7.64
CA ASP A 100 18.98 7.94 -7.90
C ASP A 100 18.50 9.20 -7.16
N ARG A 101 19.43 9.83 -6.45
CA ARG A 101 19.12 10.98 -5.58
C ARG A 101 18.73 12.22 -6.35
N ASN A 102 19.35 12.47 -7.50
CA ASN A 102 19.10 13.68 -8.29
C ASN A 102 17.76 13.57 -9.01
N LEU A 103 17.47 12.42 -9.63
CA LEU A 103 16.17 12.13 -10.23
C LEU A 103 15.06 12.19 -9.19
N ARG A 104 15.24 11.57 -8.02
CA ARG A 104 14.25 11.67 -6.93
C ARG A 104 13.98 13.12 -6.52
N ARG A 105 15.02 13.95 -6.41
CA ARG A 105 14.83 15.38 -6.11
C ARG A 105 14.03 16.09 -7.19
N GLN A 106 14.30 15.81 -8.47
CA GLN A 106 13.54 16.40 -9.58
C GLN A 106 12.08 15.94 -9.57
N CYS A 107 11.82 14.65 -9.32
CA CYS A 107 10.46 14.13 -9.17
C CYS A 107 9.71 14.81 -8.02
N ARG A 108 10.37 15.01 -6.87
CA ARG A 108 9.75 15.72 -5.74
C ARG A 108 9.44 17.18 -6.07
N VAL A 109 10.35 17.91 -6.71
CA VAL A 109 10.10 19.30 -7.11
C VAL A 109 8.87 19.38 -8.00
N LEU A 110 8.79 18.53 -9.03
CA LEU A 110 7.64 18.50 -9.94
C LEU A 110 6.35 18.11 -9.21
N PHE A 111 6.42 17.17 -8.27
CA PHE A 111 5.25 16.74 -7.53
C PHE A 111 4.77 17.83 -6.56
N ASP A 112 5.70 18.51 -5.87
CA ASP A 112 5.40 19.64 -4.99
C ASP A 112 4.77 20.81 -5.78
N ASP A 113 5.23 21.07 -7.01
CA ASP A 113 4.63 22.07 -7.90
C ASP A 113 3.16 21.72 -8.24
N TYR A 114 2.86 20.44 -8.56
CA TYR A 114 1.49 20.01 -8.83
C TYR A 114 0.60 19.99 -7.58
N ILE A 115 1.16 19.67 -6.41
CA ILE A 115 0.45 19.78 -5.12
C ILE A 115 -0.05 21.22 -4.94
N ASP A 116 0.81 22.22 -5.14
CA ASP A 116 0.44 23.63 -5.02
C ASP A 116 -0.56 24.06 -6.12
N GLU A 117 -0.27 23.73 -7.39
CA GLU A 117 -1.12 24.09 -8.54
C GLU A 117 -2.55 23.53 -8.40
N LEU A 118 -2.69 22.32 -7.86
CA LEU A 118 -3.98 21.67 -7.65
C LEU A 118 -4.63 22.04 -6.31
N GLY A 119 -4.12 23.07 -5.63
CA GLY A 119 -4.73 23.67 -4.43
C GLY A 119 -4.61 22.80 -3.19
N PHE A 120 -3.45 22.18 -3.01
CA PHE A 120 -3.04 21.48 -1.81
C PHE A 120 -1.78 22.11 -1.22
N GLU A 121 -1.62 21.97 0.10
CA GLU A 121 -0.40 22.29 0.81
C GLU A 121 0.30 20.99 1.20
N LEU A 122 1.59 20.89 0.88
CA LEU A 122 2.45 19.81 1.35
C LEU A 122 2.68 19.94 2.87
N LEU A 123 2.26 18.94 3.62
CA LEU A 123 2.54 18.84 5.06
C LEU A 123 3.93 18.25 5.31
N GLY A 124 4.31 17.24 4.53
CA GLY A 124 5.62 16.62 4.65
C GLY A 124 5.75 15.27 3.96
N TYR A 125 7.00 14.83 3.88
CA TYR A 125 7.37 13.50 3.41
C TYR A 125 7.83 12.65 4.58
N ARG A 126 7.41 11.39 4.61
CA ARG A 126 7.89 10.38 5.56
C ARG A 126 8.49 9.21 4.81
N LYS A 127 9.77 8.91 5.06
CA LYS A 127 10.39 7.70 4.55
C LYS A 127 9.71 6.46 5.14
N ILE A 128 9.36 5.49 4.28
CA ILE A 128 8.83 4.20 4.75
C ILE A 128 10.02 3.35 5.24
N PRO A 129 10.01 2.86 6.49
CA PRO A 129 11.03 1.93 6.94
C PRO A 129 10.89 0.60 6.20
N THR A 130 12.00 0.08 5.68
CA THR A 130 12.09 -1.19 4.96
C THR A 130 13.20 -2.05 5.55
N ASP A 131 13.08 -3.37 5.36
CA ASP A 131 14.08 -4.36 5.72
C ASP A 131 14.26 -5.30 4.53
N ASN A 132 15.50 -5.42 4.07
CA ASN A 132 15.86 -6.18 2.87
C ASN A 132 16.65 -7.46 3.21
N GLU A 133 16.80 -7.81 4.49
CA GLU A 133 17.66 -8.93 4.94
C GLU A 133 17.33 -10.27 4.26
N GLU A 134 16.06 -10.54 3.97
CA GLU A 134 15.60 -11.81 3.37
C GLU A 134 15.32 -11.73 1.85
N LEU A 135 15.40 -10.54 1.24
CA LEU A 135 15.00 -10.34 -0.16
C LEU A 135 16.07 -10.80 -1.15
N GLY A 136 15.64 -11.39 -2.28
CA GLY A 136 16.55 -11.78 -3.37
C GLY A 136 17.19 -10.57 -4.07
N GLU A 137 18.39 -10.77 -4.63
CA GLU A 137 19.18 -9.69 -5.25
C GLU A 137 18.44 -9.04 -6.41
N SER A 138 17.66 -9.83 -7.16
CA SER A 138 16.87 -9.32 -8.27
C SER A 138 15.84 -8.29 -7.82
N ALA A 139 15.09 -8.54 -6.73
CA ALA A 139 14.14 -7.59 -6.16
C ALA A 139 14.83 -6.34 -5.58
N VAL A 140 15.93 -6.55 -4.83
CA VAL A 140 16.68 -5.45 -4.21
C VAL A 140 17.29 -4.52 -5.27
N SER A 141 17.75 -5.06 -6.40
CA SER A 141 18.37 -4.27 -7.48
C SER A 141 17.43 -3.23 -8.11
N VAL A 142 16.12 -3.45 -8.00
CA VAL A 142 15.07 -2.59 -8.58
C VAL A 142 14.23 -1.88 -7.51
N GLU A 143 14.59 -1.99 -6.22
CA GLU A 143 13.83 -1.39 -5.10
C GLU A 143 13.74 0.15 -5.26
N PRO A 144 12.52 0.73 -5.28
CA PRO A 144 12.35 2.17 -5.31
C PRO A 144 12.60 2.80 -3.94
N ARG A 145 12.73 4.12 -3.89
CA ARG A 145 12.65 4.87 -2.63
C ARG A 145 11.20 5.16 -2.30
N MET A 146 10.68 4.37 -1.37
CA MET A 146 9.29 4.43 -0.93
C MET A 146 9.11 5.48 0.16
N GLU A 147 8.18 6.40 -0.07
CA GLU A 147 7.88 7.49 0.84
C GLU A 147 6.37 7.72 0.91
N GLN A 148 5.90 8.17 2.07
CA GLN A 148 4.56 8.69 2.25
C GLN A 148 4.58 10.20 2.09
N VAL A 149 3.61 10.73 1.33
CA VAL A 149 3.45 12.16 1.08
C VAL A 149 2.13 12.59 1.71
N PHE A 150 2.19 13.58 2.59
CA PHE A 150 1.02 14.09 3.31
C PHE A 150 0.69 15.47 2.79
N VAL A 151 -0.58 15.66 2.41
CA VAL A 151 -1.07 16.92 1.86
C VAL A 151 -2.38 17.31 2.54
N ARG A 152 -2.67 18.60 2.65
CA ARG A 152 -4.00 19.10 3.04
C ARG A 152 -4.55 20.01 1.94
N PRO A 153 -5.86 20.04 1.70
CA PRO A 153 -6.41 21.02 0.77
C PRO A 153 -6.27 22.43 1.36
N THR A 154 -6.01 23.42 0.51
CA THR A 154 -5.92 24.85 0.94
C THR A 154 -7.29 25.41 1.34
N GLU A 155 -8.35 24.84 0.80
CA GLU A 155 -9.73 25.13 1.15
C GLU A 155 -10.36 23.95 1.90
N LYS A 156 -11.32 24.23 2.79
CA LYS A 156 -12.03 23.18 3.50
C LYS A 156 -12.89 22.36 2.53
N LEU A 157 -12.64 21.06 2.48
CA LEU A 157 -13.39 20.09 1.68
C LEU A 157 -14.11 19.10 2.60
N ASP A 158 -15.28 18.62 2.17
CA ASP A 158 -15.83 17.40 2.77
C ASP A 158 -14.98 16.17 2.36
N PRO A 159 -15.00 15.08 3.15
CA PRO A 159 -14.15 13.93 2.88
C PRO A 159 -14.30 13.34 1.48
N ARG A 160 -15.51 13.32 0.89
CA ARG A 160 -15.70 12.78 -0.47
C ARG A 160 -15.14 13.71 -1.53
N ALA A 161 -15.25 15.03 -1.33
CA ALA A 161 -14.62 15.99 -2.22
C ALA A 161 -13.09 15.94 -2.14
N LEU A 162 -12.55 15.72 -0.94
CA LEU A 162 -11.12 15.51 -0.74
C LEU A 162 -10.61 14.31 -1.54
N GLU A 163 -11.22 13.13 -1.39
CA GLU A 163 -10.85 11.91 -2.15
C GLU A 163 -10.85 12.15 -3.66
N ARG A 164 -11.87 12.84 -4.20
CA ARG A 164 -11.93 13.14 -5.64
C ARG A 164 -10.83 14.08 -6.10
N ARG A 165 -10.45 15.08 -5.28
CA ARG A 165 -9.37 16.01 -5.64
C ARG A 165 -8.00 15.34 -5.50
N LEU A 166 -7.82 14.47 -4.51
CA LEU A 166 -6.62 13.64 -4.37
C LEU A 166 -6.46 12.65 -5.53
N TYR A 167 -7.54 12.19 -6.15
CA TYR A 167 -7.48 11.36 -7.36
C TYR A 167 -6.99 12.11 -8.60
N VAL A 168 -7.18 13.44 -8.65
CA VAL A 168 -6.71 14.29 -9.75
C VAL A 168 -5.25 14.71 -9.55
N LEU A 169 -4.84 14.86 -8.29
CA LEU A 169 -3.46 15.08 -7.88
C LEU A 169 -2.57 13.87 -8.19
#